data_AF-A0A2H9RMK1-F1
#
_entry.id   AF-A0A2H9RMK1-F1
#
_cell.length_a   1.000
_cell.length_b   1.000
_cell.length_c   1.000
_cell.angle_alpha   90.00
_cell.angle_beta   90.00
_cell.angle_gamma   90.00
#
_symmetry.space_group_name_H-M   'P 1'
#
loop_
_entity.id
_entity.type
_entity.pdbx_description
1 polymer ?
#
loop_
_entity_poly.entity_id
_entity_poly.type
_entity_poly.pdbx_seq_one_letter_code
_entity_poly.pdbx_strand_id
1 'polypeptide(L)'
;MEKDTTAYLKIEFDFNPLDEINKRIFFPNSEIKKITFREKPGFFYRFTFNTNFQYLEEKEDILNEIYIFNSKPIEGDLSEYALLEGDYSINEVPDFKNSYFNAKEEVKKRIQEKTNQISKDLGLNFEKEKDKIEKKFSFETKGFQKELEEITDKLMEFARKGELEKISEQKKLINSIKEKSNFLALEEDKVRAIQLENQKHLLNVENKLKKTTVIRYPIYIFNIDVKTEHLKKSFIINFDPVANDISG
;
A
#
# COMPACT_ATOMS: atom_id res chain seq x y z
N MET A 1 17.69 -11.18 -7.48
CA MET A 1 17.47 -9.76 -7.80
C MET A 1 16.71 -9.72 -9.11
N GLU A 2 15.37 -9.61 -9.05
CA GLU A 2 14.60 -9.31 -10.26
C GLU A 2 15.05 -7.95 -10.77
N LYS A 3 15.32 -7.85 -12.08
CA LYS A 3 15.66 -6.60 -12.72
C LYS A 3 14.46 -5.67 -12.60
N ASP A 4 14.52 -4.70 -11.69
CA ASP A 4 13.68 -3.51 -11.77
C ASP A 4 13.93 -2.89 -13.14
N THR A 5 12.94 -2.99 -14.04
CA THR A 5 13.03 -2.44 -15.38
C THR A 5 12.92 -0.92 -15.27
N THR A 6 14.07 -0.25 -15.22
CA THR A 6 14.12 1.20 -15.40
C THR A 6 13.90 1.51 -16.88
N ALA A 7 12.85 2.28 -17.17
CA ALA A 7 12.60 2.84 -18.50
C ALA A 7 13.00 4.32 -18.52
N TYR A 8 13.47 4.78 -19.67
CA TYR A 8 13.85 6.16 -19.89
C TYR A 8 12.94 6.75 -20.96
N LEU A 9 12.31 7.89 -20.64
CA LEU A 9 11.46 8.62 -21.56
C LEU A 9 11.97 10.05 -21.69
N LYS A 10 11.74 10.64 -22.86
CA LYS A 10 11.95 12.05 -23.14
C LYS A 10 10.63 12.69 -23.52
N ILE A 11 10.30 13.82 -22.91
CA ILE A 11 9.22 14.70 -23.36
C ILE A 11 9.75 15.57 -24.50
N GLU A 12 9.02 15.54 -25.61
CA GLU A 12 9.18 16.47 -26.72
C GLU A 12 8.08 17.53 -26.66
N PHE A 13 8.49 18.80 -26.76
CA PHE A 13 7.59 19.93 -26.75
C PHE A 13 7.44 20.48 -28.16
N ASP A 14 6.21 20.58 -28.64
CA ASP A 14 5.87 21.14 -29.95
C ASP A 14 5.67 22.67 -29.86
N PHE A 15 6.71 23.38 -29.43
CA PHE A 15 6.73 24.84 -29.50
C PHE A 15 8.15 25.37 -29.70
N ASN A 16 8.26 26.57 -30.26
CA ASN A 16 9.54 27.27 -30.39
C ASN A 16 9.87 28.01 -29.07
N PRO A 17 10.98 27.67 -28.39
CA PRO A 17 11.33 28.28 -27.11
C PRO A 17 11.52 29.81 -27.18
N LEU A 18 12.01 30.32 -28.31
CA LEU A 18 12.21 31.76 -28.50
C LEU A 18 10.88 32.51 -28.59
N ASP A 19 9.86 31.91 -29.20
CA ASP A 19 8.54 32.54 -29.29
C ASP A 19 7.87 32.55 -27.92
N GLU A 20 8.08 31.50 -27.13
CA GLU A 20 7.48 31.39 -25.80
C GLU A 20 8.10 32.36 -24.78
N ILE A 21 9.42 32.57 -24.82
CA ILE A 21 10.07 33.53 -23.93
C ILE A 21 9.71 34.97 -24.28
N ASN A 22 9.57 35.30 -25.56
CA ASN A 22 9.21 36.64 -26.03
C ASN A 22 7.79 37.04 -25.61
N LYS A 23 6.86 36.08 -25.46
CA LYS A 23 5.50 36.35 -24.95
C LYS A 23 5.48 36.73 -23.47
N ARG A 24 6.47 36.26 -22.70
CA ARG A 24 6.44 36.31 -21.23
C ARG A 24 7.36 37.37 -20.65
N ILE A 25 8.34 37.83 -21.43
CA ILE A 25 9.39 38.73 -20.94
C ILE A 25 9.38 40.02 -21.72
N PHE A 26 9.24 41.12 -21.00
CA PHE A 26 9.24 42.47 -21.54
C PHE A 26 10.28 43.32 -20.81
N PHE A 27 11.13 44.00 -21.58
CA PHE A 27 12.11 44.95 -21.03
C PHE A 27 11.70 46.38 -21.42
N PRO A 28 11.05 47.13 -20.51
CA PRO A 28 10.69 48.51 -20.77
C PRO A 28 11.92 49.36 -21.08
N ASN A 29 11.80 50.30 -22.04
CA ASN A 29 12.83 51.29 -22.37
C ASN A 29 14.21 50.70 -22.73
N SER A 30 14.22 49.47 -23.27
CA SER A 30 15.45 48.76 -23.60
C SER A 30 15.31 47.99 -24.91
N GLU A 31 16.41 47.84 -25.65
CA GLU A 31 16.46 47.06 -26.89
C GLU A 31 17.11 45.70 -26.61
N ILE A 32 16.41 44.62 -26.93
CA ILE A 32 17.00 43.27 -26.90
C ILE A 32 17.92 43.13 -28.12
N LYS A 33 19.22 43.00 -27.87
CA LYS A 33 20.22 42.86 -28.95
C LYS A 33 20.41 41.43 -29.39
N LYS A 34 20.39 40.51 -28.43
CA LYS A 34 20.73 39.12 -28.67
C LYS A 34 20.04 38.25 -27.64
N ILE A 35 19.40 37.20 -28.13
CA ILE A 35 18.95 36.08 -27.31
C ILE A 35 19.75 34.87 -27.78
N THR A 36 20.48 34.24 -26.88
CA THR A 36 21.02 32.90 -27.11
C THR A 36 20.33 31.95 -26.15
N PHE A 37 20.00 30.75 -26.59
CA PHE A 37 19.43 29.75 -25.71
C PHE A 37 20.26 28.48 -25.72
N ARG A 38 20.22 27.77 -24.61
CA ARG A 38 20.75 26.42 -24.44
C ARG A 38 19.76 25.61 -23.62
N GLU A 39 19.85 24.30 -23.74
CA GLU A 39 19.02 23.39 -22.95
C GLU A 39 19.84 22.79 -21.82
N LYS A 40 19.22 22.64 -20.65
CA LYS A 40 19.69 21.71 -19.62
C LYS A 40 18.62 20.64 -19.40
N PRO A 41 18.99 19.41 -19.03
CA PRO A 41 18.02 18.38 -18.71
C PRO A 41 17.34 18.66 -17.37
N GLY A 42 16.00 18.65 -17.38
CA GLY A 42 15.16 18.44 -16.21
C GLY A 42 14.76 16.97 -16.11
N PHE A 43 14.48 16.51 -14.88
CA PHE A 43 14.08 15.13 -14.61
C PHE A 43 12.92 15.06 -13.63
N PHE A 44 12.01 14.13 -13.88
CA PHE A 44 11.05 13.66 -12.89
C PHE A 44 10.82 12.17 -13.05
N TYR A 45 10.19 11.56 -12.07
CA TYR A 45 10.17 10.10 -11.94
C TYR A 45 8.74 9.59 -11.84
N ARG A 46 8.44 8.49 -12.51
CA ARG A 46 7.23 7.71 -12.28
C ARG A 46 7.60 6.35 -11.70
N PHE A 47 7.04 6.02 -10.55
CA PHE A 47 7.18 4.71 -9.93
C PHE A 47 5.86 3.96 -10.02
N THR A 48 5.89 2.78 -10.61
CA THR A 48 4.74 1.89 -10.71
C THR A 48 4.88 0.80 -9.66
N PHE A 49 3.96 0.77 -8.70
CA PHE A 49 3.88 -0.25 -7.66
C PHE A 49 2.70 -1.18 -7.92
N ASN A 50 2.87 -2.47 -7.64
CA ASN A 50 1.76 -3.41 -7.50
C ASN A 50 1.56 -3.71 -6.02
N THR A 51 0.37 -3.40 -5.52
CA THR A 51 -0.07 -3.75 -4.18
C THR A 51 -0.95 -4.98 -4.26
N ASN A 52 -0.55 -6.07 -3.62
CA ASN A 52 -1.35 -7.28 -3.49
C ASN A 52 -1.95 -7.36 -2.08
N PHE A 53 -3.27 -7.52 -1.99
CA PHE A 53 -3.98 -7.86 -0.77
C PHE A 53 -4.36 -9.34 -0.83
N GLN A 54 -4.02 -10.10 0.20
CA GLN A 54 -4.38 -11.51 0.32
C GLN A 54 -5.05 -11.76 1.67
N TYR A 55 -6.28 -12.29 1.66
CA TYR A 55 -7.10 -12.60 2.83
C TYR A 55 -8.19 -13.60 2.45
N LEU A 56 -8.67 -14.46 3.36
CA LEU A 56 -9.79 -15.40 3.11
C LEU A 56 -9.72 -16.17 1.77
N GLU A 57 -8.51 -16.57 1.34
CA GLU A 57 -8.24 -17.21 0.04
C GLU A 57 -8.43 -16.30 -1.20
N GLU A 58 -8.87 -15.07 -1.02
CA GLU A 58 -8.97 -14.04 -2.05
C GLU A 58 -7.63 -13.33 -2.26
N LYS A 59 -7.44 -12.82 -3.48
CA LYS A 59 -6.31 -11.99 -3.89
C LYS A 59 -6.82 -10.81 -4.68
N GLU A 60 -6.44 -9.60 -4.27
CA GLU A 60 -6.73 -8.37 -4.99
C GLU A 60 -5.43 -7.64 -5.33
N ASP A 61 -5.28 -7.22 -6.58
CA ASP A 61 -4.13 -6.44 -7.05
C ASP A 61 -4.53 -5.00 -7.39
N ILE A 62 -3.70 -4.05 -6.98
CA ILE A 62 -3.86 -2.63 -7.31
C ILE A 62 -2.56 -2.11 -7.86
N LEU A 63 -2.64 -1.56 -9.08
CA LEU A 63 -1.53 -0.88 -9.72
C LEU A 63 -1.56 0.61 -9.32
N ASN A 64 -0.48 1.08 -8.71
CA ASN A 64 -0.31 2.45 -8.26
C ASN A 64 0.79 3.12 -9.08
N GLU A 65 0.45 4.18 -9.81
CA GLU A 65 1.43 5.05 -10.47
C GLU A 65 1.62 6.33 -9.66
N ILE A 66 2.86 6.56 -9.21
CA ILE A 66 3.24 7.75 -8.45
C ILE A 66 4.25 8.56 -9.24
N TYR A 67 3.91 9.81 -9.51
CA TYR A 67 4.78 10.78 -10.16
C TYR A 67 5.46 11.65 -9.11
N ILE A 68 6.78 11.83 -9.22
CA ILE A 68 7.58 12.63 -8.30
C ILE A 68 8.32 13.70 -9.09
N PHE A 69 7.95 14.94 -8.84
CA PHE A 69 8.55 16.13 -9.42
C PHE A 69 9.13 17.01 -8.32
N ASN A 70 10.39 17.42 -8.45
CA ASN A 70 11.10 18.23 -7.44
C ASN A 70 10.93 17.67 -6.01
N SER A 71 11.10 16.35 -5.86
CA SER A 71 10.95 15.59 -4.61
C SER A 71 9.54 15.61 -4.01
N LYS A 72 8.50 16.02 -4.74
CA LYS A 72 7.12 16.00 -4.26
C LYS A 72 6.25 15.11 -5.14
N PRO A 73 5.30 14.35 -4.54
CA PRO A 73 4.29 13.65 -5.32
C PRO A 73 3.40 14.66 -6.03
N ILE A 74 3.12 14.38 -7.30
CA ILE A 74 2.20 15.16 -8.13
C ILE A 74 1.18 14.23 -8.78
N GLU A 75 0.03 14.79 -9.16
CA GLU A 75 -0.86 14.15 -10.12
C GLU A 75 -0.24 14.38 -11.50
N GLY A 76 0.49 13.37 -11.99
CA GLY A 76 1.11 13.42 -13.30
C GLY A 76 0.23 12.72 -14.32
N ASP A 77 -0.05 13.40 -15.42
CA ASP A 77 -0.54 12.79 -16.65
C ASP A 77 0.50 12.98 -17.75
N LEU A 78 0.89 11.89 -18.41
CA LEU A 78 1.81 11.93 -19.54
C LEU A 78 1.10 11.96 -20.89
N SER A 79 -0.22 11.82 -20.91
CA SER A 79 -1.02 11.70 -22.13
C SER A 79 -1.00 12.98 -22.97
N GLU A 80 -0.74 14.12 -22.35
CA GLU A 80 -0.64 15.43 -23.01
C GLU A 80 0.71 15.66 -23.70
N TYR A 81 1.71 14.81 -23.46
CA TYR A 81 3.06 14.98 -23.96
C TYR A 81 3.40 13.99 -25.08
N ALA A 82 4.14 14.46 -26.08
CA ALA A 82 4.81 13.58 -27.02
C ALA A 82 6.00 12.92 -26.30
N LEU A 83 5.94 11.59 -26.15
CA LEU A 83 6.96 10.81 -25.45
C LEU A 83 7.82 10.04 -26.47
N LEU A 84 9.13 10.18 -26.34
CA LEU A 84 10.11 9.38 -27.06
C LEU A 84 10.84 8.45 -26.09
N GLU A 85 11.25 7.28 -26.56
CA GLU A 85 12.17 6.43 -25.80
C GLU A 85 13.51 7.16 -25.64
N GLY A 86 14.00 7.24 -24.40
CA GLY A 86 15.26 7.89 -24.09
C GLY A 86 16.44 6.92 -24.19
N ASP A 87 17.46 7.26 -24.97
CA ASP A 87 18.72 6.51 -25.07
C ASP A 87 19.81 7.12 -24.18
N TYR A 88 19.53 7.29 -22.88
CA TYR A 88 20.43 7.97 -21.95
C TYR A 88 21.29 6.98 -21.16
N SER A 89 22.57 7.33 -21.00
CA SER A 89 23.48 6.63 -20.10
C SER A 89 23.06 6.82 -18.65
N ILE A 90 23.14 5.76 -17.83
CA ILE A 90 22.84 5.78 -16.38
C ILE A 90 23.56 6.92 -15.64
N ASN A 91 24.74 7.34 -16.13
CA ASN A 91 25.54 8.40 -15.52
C ASN A 91 24.97 9.81 -15.71
N GLU A 92 24.00 10.00 -16.61
CA GLU A 92 23.37 11.31 -16.88
C GLU A 92 22.15 11.58 -15.99
N VAL A 93 21.67 10.56 -15.27
CA VAL A 93 20.43 10.63 -14.50
C VAL A 93 20.73 10.88 -13.02
N PRO A 94 20.07 11.88 -12.38
CA PRO A 94 20.24 12.11 -10.95
C PRO A 94 19.82 10.92 -10.09
N ASP A 95 20.39 10.78 -8.89
CA ASP A 95 19.97 9.76 -7.94
C ASP A 95 18.50 9.95 -7.56
N PHE A 96 17.69 8.93 -7.83
CA PHE A 96 16.24 8.94 -7.57
C PHE A 96 15.86 8.19 -6.29
N LYS A 97 16.81 7.81 -5.43
CA LYS A 97 16.52 7.14 -4.14
C LYS A 97 15.55 7.94 -3.25
N ASN A 98 15.75 9.25 -3.14
CA ASN A 98 14.85 10.11 -2.36
C ASN A 98 13.46 10.16 -2.99
N SER A 99 13.39 10.27 -4.32
CA SER A 99 12.13 10.23 -5.07
C SER A 99 11.39 8.91 -4.85
N TYR A 100 12.11 7.79 -4.85
CA TYR A 100 11.55 6.47 -4.55
C TYR A 100 11.00 6.38 -3.13
N PHE A 101 11.71 6.92 -2.13
CA PHE A 101 11.22 6.96 -0.75
C PHE A 101 9.92 7.75 -0.65
N ASN A 102 9.86 8.93 -1.27
CA ASN A 102 8.65 9.75 -1.29
C ASN A 102 7.49 9.04 -2.00
N ALA A 103 7.78 8.33 -3.10
CA ALA A 103 6.77 7.53 -3.78
C ALA A 103 6.24 6.38 -2.92
N LYS A 104 7.12 5.69 -2.18
CA LYS A 104 6.73 4.61 -1.26
C LYS A 104 5.82 5.11 -0.14
N GLU A 105 6.12 6.26 0.44
CA GLU A 105 5.24 6.88 1.46
C GLU A 105 3.89 7.29 0.87
N GLU A 106 3.88 7.77 -0.38
CA GLU A 106 2.63 8.12 -1.07
C GLU A 106 1.77 6.88 -1.37
N VAL A 107 2.36 5.77 -1.80
CA VAL A 107 1.64 4.50 -1.97
C VAL A 107 0.98 4.07 -0.66
N LYS A 108 1.70 4.11 0.47
CA LYS A 108 1.14 3.77 1.78
C LYS A 108 -0.11 4.58 2.09
N LYS A 109 -0.09 5.89 1.84
CA LYS A 109 -1.26 6.75 2.05
C LYS A 109 -2.43 6.33 1.16
N ARG A 110 -2.19 6.11 -0.14
CA ARG A 110 -3.25 5.72 -1.10
C ARG A 110 -3.92 4.39 -0.75
N ILE A 111 -3.16 3.44 -0.23
CA ILE A 111 -3.71 2.12 0.13
C ILE A 111 -4.25 2.03 1.57
N GLN A 112 -4.02 3.05 2.39
CA GLN A 112 -4.35 3.01 3.82
C GLN A 112 -5.85 2.83 4.07
N GLU A 113 -6.69 3.58 3.35
CA GLU A 113 -8.14 3.51 3.51
C GLU A 113 -8.66 2.10 3.21
N LYS A 114 -8.25 1.54 2.07
CA LYS A 114 -8.63 0.17 1.68
C LYS A 114 -8.09 -0.88 2.65
N THR A 115 -6.85 -0.73 3.11
CA THR A 115 -6.26 -1.61 4.13
C THR A 115 -7.11 -1.61 5.41
N ASN A 116 -7.56 -0.42 5.85
CA ASN A 116 -8.39 -0.28 7.05
C ASN A 116 -9.77 -0.89 6.84
N GLN A 117 -10.37 -0.70 5.67
CA GLN A 117 -11.66 -1.27 5.32
C GLN A 117 -11.62 -2.80 5.36
N ILE A 118 -10.67 -3.42 4.66
CA ILE A 118 -10.50 -4.89 4.66
C ILE A 118 -10.23 -5.40 6.07
N SER A 119 -9.32 -4.76 6.82
CA SER A 119 -9.00 -5.16 8.20
C SER A 119 -10.23 -5.13 9.11
N LYS A 120 -11.10 -4.12 8.95
CA LYS A 120 -12.34 -4.01 9.73
C LYS A 120 -13.32 -5.11 9.39
N ASP A 121 -13.51 -5.40 8.11
CA ASP A 121 -14.43 -6.44 7.64
C ASP A 121 -13.97 -7.84 8.09
N LEU A 122 -12.66 -8.12 8.00
CA LEU A 122 -12.05 -9.34 8.53
C LEU A 122 -12.23 -9.47 10.04
N GLY A 123 -12.03 -8.39 10.81
CA GLY A 123 -12.23 -8.38 12.25
C GLY A 123 -13.67 -8.68 12.65
N LEU A 124 -14.65 -8.10 11.94
CA LEU A 124 -16.07 -8.37 12.17
C LEU A 124 -16.46 -9.82 11.85
N ASN A 125 -15.89 -10.38 10.79
CA ASN A 125 -16.13 -11.78 10.42
C ASN A 125 -15.48 -12.74 11.42
N PHE A 126 -14.25 -12.45 11.86
CA PHE A 126 -13.56 -13.23 12.87
C PHE A 126 -14.32 -13.29 14.19
N GLU A 127 -14.81 -12.15 14.71
CA GLU A 127 -15.58 -12.16 15.97
C GLU A 127 -16.88 -12.97 15.85
N LYS A 128 -17.55 -12.95 14.70
CA LYS A 128 -18.73 -13.81 14.46
C LYS A 128 -18.38 -15.29 14.48
N GLU A 129 -17.26 -15.69 13.86
CA GLU A 129 -16.84 -17.10 13.85
C GLU A 129 -16.33 -17.54 15.22
N LYS A 130 -15.60 -16.68 15.92
CA LYS A 130 -15.18 -16.89 17.31
C LYS A 130 -16.39 -17.09 18.23
N ASP A 131 -17.40 -16.25 18.15
CA ASP A 131 -18.65 -16.40 18.90
C ASP A 131 -19.33 -17.76 18.62
N LYS A 132 -19.33 -18.22 17.36
CA LYS A 132 -19.88 -19.54 16.99
C LYS A 132 -19.08 -20.67 17.62
N ILE A 133 -17.75 -20.58 17.58
CA ILE A 133 -16.86 -21.56 18.20
C ILE A 133 -17.13 -21.59 19.72
N GLU A 134 -17.10 -20.45 20.39
CA GLU A 134 -17.34 -20.36 21.83
C GLU A 134 -18.72 -20.91 22.24
N LYS A 135 -19.77 -20.58 21.48
CA LYS A 135 -21.12 -21.13 21.71
C LYS A 135 -21.17 -22.64 21.56
N LYS A 136 -20.49 -23.20 20.55
CA LYS A 136 -20.43 -24.66 20.34
C LYS A 136 -19.78 -25.35 21.55
N PHE A 137 -18.60 -24.89 21.97
CA PHE A 137 -17.90 -25.47 23.13
C PHE A 137 -18.69 -25.28 24.44
N SER A 138 -19.34 -24.14 24.63
CA SER A 138 -20.24 -23.90 25.77
C SER A 138 -21.42 -24.88 25.81
N PHE A 139 -22.04 -25.15 24.66
CA PHE A 139 -23.14 -26.10 24.55
C PHE A 139 -22.68 -27.53 24.87
N GLU A 140 -21.54 -27.96 24.34
CA GLU A 140 -20.95 -29.28 24.64
C GLU A 140 -20.65 -29.42 26.14
N THR A 141 -20.05 -28.39 26.75
CA THR A 141 -19.74 -28.35 28.19
C THR A 141 -21.00 -28.51 29.05
N LYS A 142 -22.07 -27.78 28.71
CA LYS A 142 -23.37 -27.88 29.40
C LYS A 142 -24.02 -29.25 29.21
N GLY A 143 -23.87 -29.84 28.03
CA GLY A 143 -24.33 -31.21 27.75
C GLY A 143 -23.67 -32.23 28.68
N PHE A 144 -22.35 -32.18 28.82
CA PHE A 144 -21.62 -33.05 29.75
C PHE A 144 -22.02 -32.82 31.21
N GLN A 145 -22.19 -31.57 31.64
CA GLN A 145 -22.64 -31.26 33.00
C GLN A 145 -24.01 -31.86 33.30
N LYS A 146 -24.97 -31.70 32.38
CA LYS A 146 -26.32 -32.24 32.53
C LYS A 146 -26.32 -33.77 32.57
N GLU A 147 -25.52 -34.41 31.71
CA GLU A 147 -25.38 -35.88 31.72
C GLU A 147 -24.78 -36.39 33.04
N LEU A 148 -23.78 -35.68 33.58
CA LEU A 148 -23.21 -35.99 34.90
C LEU A 148 -24.23 -35.82 36.02
N GLU A 149 -25.06 -34.76 36.00
CA GLU A 149 -26.13 -34.55 36.97
C GLU A 149 -27.14 -35.71 36.94
N GLU A 150 -27.65 -36.08 35.76
CA GLU A 150 -28.62 -37.17 35.59
C GLU A 150 -28.08 -38.52 36.09
N ILE A 151 -26.80 -38.80 35.86
CA ILE A 151 -26.14 -40.02 36.33
C ILE A 151 -25.90 -39.97 37.85
N THR A 152 -25.55 -38.80 38.38
CA THR A 152 -25.34 -38.61 39.82
C THR A 152 -26.65 -38.76 40.59
N ASP A 153 -27.76 -38.26 40.06
CA ASP A 153 -29.09 -38.42 40.63
C ASP A 153 -29.52 -39.89 40.67
N LYS A 154 -29.31 -40.64 39.57
CA LYS A 154 -29.56 -42.09 39.54
C LYS A 154 -28.69 -42.85 40.53
N LEU A 155 -27.42 -42.46 40.67
CA LEU A 155 -26.50 -43.05 41.65
C LEU A 155 -27.00 -42.81 43.09
N MET A 156 -27.48 -41.61 43.41
CA MET A 156 -28.08 -41.31 44.71
C MET A 156 -29.36 -42.13 44.95
N GLU A 157 -30.19 -42.34 43.93
CA GLU A 157 -31.39 -43.16 44.02
C GLU A 157 -31.05 -44.64 44.30
N PHE A 158 -30.09 -45.22 43.56
CA PHE A 158 -29.64 -46.60 43.79
C PHE A 158 -28.95 -46.77 45.14
N ALA A 159 -28.22 -45.75 45.62
CA ALA A 159 -27.63 -45.74 46.95
C ALA A 159 -28.69 -45.81 48.06
N ARG A 160 -29.82 -45.11 47.91
CA ARG A 160 -30.95 -45.18 48.86
C ARG A 160 -31.63 -46.55 48.86
N LYS A 161 -31.65 -47.24 47.71
CA LYS A 161 -32.25 -48.57 47.54
C LYS A 161 -31.32 -49.74 47.90
N GLY A 162 -30.02 -49.48 48.13
CA GLY A 162 -29.03 -50.51 48.46
C GLY A 162 -28.60 -51.37 47.27
N GLU A 163 -28.80 -50.92 46.03
CA GLU A 163 -28.54 -51.69 44.81
C GLU A 163 -27.06 -51.62 44.39
N LEU A 164 -26.18 -52.36 45.07
CA LEU A 164 -24.72 -52.29 44.94
C LEU A 164 -24.19 -52.49 43.51
N GLU A 165 -24.78 -53.39 42.73
CA GLU A 165 -24.36 -53.64 41.33
C GLU A 165 -24.61 -52.41 40.45
N LYS A 166 -25.80 -51.81 40.51
CA LYS A 166 -26.15 -50.62 39.73
C LYS A 166 -25.33 -49.40 40.16
N ILE A 167 -24.98 -49.28 41.44
CA ILE A 167 -24.08 -48.22 41.92
C ILE A 167 -22.69 -48.36 41.27
N SER A 168 -22.18 -49.58 41.16
CA SER A 168 -20.88 -49.85 40.49
C SER A 168 -20.92 -49.45 39.02
N GLU A 169 -22.01 -49.76 38.31
CA GLU A 169 -22.22 -49.36 36.91
C GLU A 169 -22.27 -47.84 36.74
N GLN A 170 -23.04 -47.13 37.57
CA GLN A 170 -23.11 -45.67 37.51
C GLN A 170 -21.76 -45.01 37.83
N LYS A 171 -20.95 -45.55 38.76
CA LYS A 171 -19.58 -45.05 39.00
C LYS A 171 -18.66 -45.21 37.78
N LYS A 172 -18.78 -46.32 37.05
CA LYS A 172 -18.05 -46.53 35.79
C LYS A 172 -18.47 -45.53 34.72
N LEU A 173 -19.77 -45.25 34.61
CA LEU A 173 -20.31 -44.22 33.72
C LEU A 173 -19.78 -42.81 34.05
N ILE A 174 -19.78 -42.42 35.33
CA ILE A 174 -19.21 -41.14 35.78
C ILE A 174 -17.74 -41.03 35.40
N ASN A 175 -16.94 -42.07 35.64
CA ASN A 175 -15.52 -42.05 35.28
C ASN A 175 -15.32 -41.96 33.76
N SER A 176 -16.11 -42.73 32.97
CA SER A 176 -16.06 -42.65 31.51
C SER A 176 -16.41 -41.25 31.00
N ILE A 177 -17.41 -40.59 31.58
CA ILE A 177 -17.78 -39.23 31.20
C ILE A 177 -16.71 -38.24 31.64
N LYS A 178 -16.15 -38.35 32.85
CA LYS A 178 -15.05 -37.48 33.30
C LYS A 178 -13.80 -37.60 32.43
N GLU A 179 -13.48 -38.80 31.95
CA GLU A 179 -12.40 -39.03 31.00
C GLU A 179 -12.71 -38.40 29.63
N LYS A 180 -13.94 -38.57 29.13
CA LYS A 180 -14.39 -37.97 27.85
C LYS A 180 -14.53 -36.46 27.91
N SER A 181 -14.95 -35.92 29.04
CA SER A 181 -15.28 -34.51 29.24
C SER A 181 -14.08 -33.70 29.68
N ASN A 182 -12.85 -34.22 29.55
CA ASN A 182 -11.61 -33.60 30.06
C ASN A 182 -11.60 -32.09 29.74
N PHE A 183 -12.04 -31.28 30.70
CA PHE A 183 -12.45 -29.89 30.45
C PHE A 183 -11.24 -29.03 30.06
N LEU A 184 -10.06 -29.40 30.56
CA LEU A 184 -8.79 -28.78 30.17
C LEU A 184 -8.49 -29.01 28.69
N ALA A 185 -8.61 -30.25 28.21
CA ALA A 185 -8.40 -30.57 26.80
C ALA A 185 -9.44 -29.89 25.89
N LEU A 186 -10.70 -29.81 26.34
CA LEU A 186 -11.77 -29.16 25.60
C LEU A 186 -11.54 -27.63 25.47
N GLU A 187 -11.02 -27.01 26.53
CA GLU A 187 -10.65 -25.59 26.54
C GLU A 187 -9.42 -25.33 25.64
N GLU A 188 -8.42 -26.21 25.67
CA GLU A 188 -7.27 -26.15 24.75
C GLU A 188 -7.70 -26.27 23.29
N ASP A 189 -8.63 -27.19 22.98
CA ASP A 189 -9.16 -27.37 21.64
C ASP A 189 -9.97 -26.15 21.18
N LYS A 190 -10.73 -25.50 22.06
CA LYS A 190 -11.41 -24.22 21.78
C LYS A 190 -10.40 -23.15 21.39
N VAL A 191 -9.34 -22.98 22.19
CA VAL A 191 -8.28 -21.99 21.91
C VAL A 191 -7.62 -22.30 20.57
N ARG A 192 -7.31 -23.57 20.29
CA ARG A 192 -6.74 -23.99 19.01
C ARG A 192 -7.67 -23.69 17.83
N ALA A 193 -8.97 -23.95 17.98
CA ALA A 193 -9.95 -23.66 16.95
C ALA A 193 -10.02 -22.15 16.63
N ILE A 194 -10.04 -21.30 17.67
CA ILE A 194 -10.02 -19.84 17.51
C ILE A 194 -8.72 -19.39 16.83
N GLN A 195 -7.57 -19.96 17.19
CA GLN A 195 -6.28 -19.64 16.57
C GLN A 195 -6.25 -19.99 15.08
N LEU A 196 -6.74 -21.18 14.71
CA LEU A 196 -6.84 -21.60 13.32
C LEU A 196 -7.79 -20.68 12.53
N GLU A 197 -8.89 -20.25 13.14
CA GLU A 197 -9.82 -19.32 12.52
C GLU A 197 -9.21 -17.92 12.33
N ASN A 198 -8.46 -17.44 13.32
CA ASN A 198 -7.75 -16.16 13.25
C ASN A 198 -6.74 -16.15 12.09
N GLN A 199 -6.04 -17.26 11.84
CA GLN A 199 -5.08 -17.36 10.73
C GLN A 199 -5.72 -17.14 9.35
N LYS A 200 -6.99 -17.54 9.16
CA LYS A 200 -7.72 -17.30 7.91
C LYS A 200 -8.08 -15.83 7.69
N HIS A 201 -8.25 -15.09 8.79
CA HIS A 201 -8.65 -13.69 8.81
C HIS A 201 -7.46 -12.72 8.84
N LEU A 202 -6.23 -13.22 8.66
CA LEU A 202 -5.07 -12.37 8.52
C LEU A 202 -5.07 -11.68 7.15
N LEU A 203 -4.84 -10.38 7.16
CA LEU A 203 -4.58 -9.59 5.96
C LEU A 203 -3.08 -9.56 5.69
N ASN A 204 -2.66 -10.08 4.54
CA ASN A 204 -1.32 -9.90 4.02
C ASN A 204 -1.34 -8.80 2.94
N VAL A 205 -0.47 -7.80 3.08
CA VAL A 205 -0.31 -6.70 2.11
C VAL A 205 1.12 -6.67 1.62
N GLU A 206 1.31 -7.01 0.34
CA GLU A 206 2.61 -6.94 -0.32
C GLU A 206 2.65 -5.74 -1.28
N ASN A 207 3.68 -4.90 -1.15
CA ASN A 207 3.90 -3.77 -2.06
C ASN A 207 5.21 -3.98 -2.82
N LYS A 208 5.11 -4.20 -4.13
CA LYS A 208 6.27 -4.47 -4.99
C LYS A 208 6.41 -3.37 -6.03
N LEU A 209 7.60 -2.77 -6.12
CA LEU A 209 7.96 -1.91 -7.25
C LEU A 209 8.02 -2.78 -8.52
N LYS A 210 7.28 -2.38 -9.55
CA LYS A 210 7.25 -3.07 -10.85
C LYS A 210 8.12 -2.38 -11.88
N LYS A 211 8.09 -1.05 -11.89
CA LYS A 211 8.76 -0.24 -12.91
C LYS A 211 9.15 1.11 -12.35
N THR A 212 10.35 1.55 -12.69
CA THR A 212 10.78 2.94 -12.52
C THR A 212 10.85 3.55 -13.92
N THR A 213 10.23 4.69 -14.13
CA THR A 213 10.36 5.45 -15.37
C THR A 213 11.01 6.79 -15.05
N VAL A 214 12.17 7.03 -15.65
CA VAL A 214 12.86 8.32 -15.59
C VAL A 214 12.41 9.14 -16.78
N ILE A 215 11.86 10.32 -16.53
CA ILE A 215 11.28 11.17 -17.56
C ILE A 215 12.14 12.44 -17.63
N ARG A 216 12.81 12.61 -18.76
CA ARG A 216 13.64 13.77 -19.07
C ARG A 216 12.83 14.78 -19.86
N TYR A 217 13.02 16.06 -19.55
CA TYR A 217 12.43 17.15 -20.30
C TYR A 217 13.44 18.30 -20.45
N PRO A 218 13.35 19.13 -21.50
CA PRO A 218 14.23 20.28 -21.66
C PRO A 218 13.83 21.41 -20.71
N ILE A 219 14.81 21.99 -20.00
CA ILE A 219 14.69 23.30 -19.37
C ILE A 219 15.48 24.28 -20.23
N TYR A 220 14.81 25.32 -20.71
CA TYR A 220 15.40 26.30 -21.62
C TYR A 220 16.08 27.41 -20.82
N ILE A 221 17.36 27.66 -21.10
CA ILE A 221 18.14 28.74 -20.49
C ILE A 221 18.43 29.78 -21.56
N PHE A 222 17.87 30.97 -21.38
CA PHE A 222 18.05 32.12 -22.26
C PHE A 222 19.06 33.08 -21.66
N ASN A 223 20.10 33.41 -22.42
CA ASN A 223 20.95 34.56 -22.13
C ASN A 223 20.48 35.72 -23.02
N ILE A 224 19.96 36.77 -22.38
CA ILE A 224 19.38 37.94 -23.04
C ILE A 224 20.29 39.14 -22.83
N ASP A 225 20.86 39.64 -23.92
CA ASP A 225 21.65 40.86 -23.93
C ASP A 225 20.76 42.05 -24.26
N VAL A 226 20.67 42.98 -23.32
CA VAL A 226 19.81 44.16 -23.39
C VAL A 226 20.67 45.43 -23.42
N LYS A 227 20.32 46.38 -24.29
CA LYS A 227 20.96 47.69 -24.35
C LYS A 227 19.95 48.79 -23.98
N THR A 228 20.38 49.67 -23.07
CA THR A 228 19.75 50.97 -22.83
C THR A 228 20.69 52.08 -23.33
N GLU A 229 20.25 53.34 -23.31
CA GLU A 229 21.03 54.49 -23.78
C GLU A 229 22.43 54.59 -23.13
N HIS A 230 22.59 54.10 -21.90
CA HIS A 230 23.82 54.24 -21.11
C HIS A 230 24.44 52.93 -20.62
N LEU A 231 23.82 51.77 -20.87
CA LEU A 231 24.33 50.50 -20.33
C LEU A 231 24.02 49.29 -21.21
N LYS A 232 24.90 48.29 -21.17
CA LYS A 232 24.63 46.93 -21.64
C LYS A 232 24.51 46.03 -20.41
N LYS A 233 23.42 45.27 -20.32
CA LYS A 233 23.21 44.26 -19.28
C LYS A 233 22.88 42.92 -19.93
N SER A 234 23.29 41.84 -19.28
CA SER A 234 22.95 40.48 -19.69
C SER A 234 22.16 39.82 -18.57
N PHE A 235 21.06 39.16 -18.91
CA PHE A 235 20.19 38.42 -18.00
C PHE A 235 20.19 36.94 -18.36
N ILE A 236 20.14 36.08 -17.34
CA ILE A 236 20.01 34.62 -17.53
C ILE A 236 18.63 34.24 -17.04
N ILE A 237 17.80 33.71 -17.94
CA ILE A 237 16.43 33.38 -17.63
C ILE A 237 16.19 31.90 -17.95
N ASN A 238 15.65 31.17 -16.98
CA ASN A 238 15.28 29.77 -17.12
C ASN A 238 13.78 29.68 -17.32
N PHE A 239 13.35 28.87 -18.28
CA PHE A 239 11.97 28.49 -18.49
C PHE A 239 11.83 26.97 -18.33
N ASP A 240 11.04 26.55 -17.35
CA ASP A 240 10.66 25.15 -17.14
C ASP A 240 9.27 24.93 -17.75
N PRO A 241 9.17 24.19 -18.87
CA PRO A 241 7.89 23.99 -19.56
C PRO A 241 6.96 23.01 -18.84
N VAL A 242 7.47 22.14 -17.98
CA VAL A 242 6.66 21.21 -17.16
C VAL A 242 6.06 21.95 -15.98
N ALA A 243 6.85 22.82 -15.32
CA ALA A 243 6.34 23.67 -14.23
C ALA A 243 5.59 24.91 -14.74
N ASN A 244 5.68 25.20 -16.04
CA ASN A 244 5.21 26.43 -16.66
C ASN A 244 5.77 27.70 -15.97
N ASP A 245 7.01 27.64 -15.49
CA ASP A 245 7.62 28.65 -14.60
C ASP A 245 8.82 29.35 -15.25
N ILE A 246 9.01 30.63 -14.90
CA ILE A 246 10.15 31.44 -15.33
C ILE A 246 10.92 31.94 -14.11
N SER A 247 12.23 31.71 -14.10
CA SER A 247 13.14 32.17 -13.04
C SER A 247 14.44 32.72 -13.62
N GLY A 248 14.88 33.90 -13.17
CA GLY A 248 16.08 34.56 -13.68
C GLY A 248 16.31 35.95 -13.11
#